data_AF-A0A2N9FIB2-F1
#
_entry.id   AF-A0A2N9FIB2-F1
#
_cell.length_a   1.000
_cell.length_b   1.000
_cell.length_c   1.000
_cell.angle_alpha   90.00
_cell.angle_beta   90.00
_cell.angle_gamma   90.00
#
_symmetry.space_group_name_H-M   'P 1'
#
loop_
_entity.id
_entity.type
_entity.pdbx_description
1 polymer ?
#
loop_
_entity_poly.entity_id
_entity_poly.type
_entity_poly.pdbx_seq_one_letter_code
_entity_poly.pdbx_strand_id
1 'polypeptide(L)'
;MDDDNSNPFRRMSSRTRKVAPRMSAALASSDNRTQAALARLEALENDNAGIEMVETNDDSDASLDDEDQVYMQKRQSKGTKRKTRQAKALENARKAPRTFLELLNEANLEPLPPHVPSYLKAAVGPPSSISRRHFCTVCGCAARYTCRWQPSLAGFCNFHWVIK
;
A
#
# COMPACT_ATOMS: atom_id res chain seq x y z
N MET A 1 -2.83 -2.35 -50.67
CA MET A 1 -1.54 -2.80 -50.12
C MET A 1 -1.85 -3.11 -48.68
N ASP A 2 -2.30 -4.33 -48.50
CA ASP A 2 -3.03 -4.83 -47.34
C ASP A 2 -2.10 -5.80 -46.63
N ASP A 3 -1.57 -5.41 -45.47
CA ASP A 3 -0.75 -6.28 -44.62
C ASP A 3 -1.33 -6.28 -43.21
N ASP A 4 -2.40 -7.07 -43.02
CA ASP A 4 -2.92 -7.41 -41.70
C ASP A 4 -2.11 -8.59 -41.15
N ASN A 5 -1.05 -8.26 -40.41
CA ASN A 5 -0.20 -9.20 -39.68
C ASN A 5 -0.98 -9.85 -38.52
N SER A 6 -1.79 -10.84 -38.85
CA SER A 6 -2.61 -11.61 -37.93
C SER A 6 -1.80 -12.77 -37.32
N ASN A 7 -1.31 -12.54 -36.10
CA ASN A 7 -0.53 -13.48 -35.31
C ASN A 7 -1.36 -14.75 -34.94
N PRO A 8 -0.96 -15.97 -35.37
CA PRO A 8 -1.80 -17.17 -35.32
C PRO A 8 -1.98 -17.82 -33.91
N PHE A 9 -1.44 -17.22 -32.85
CA PHE A 9 -1.45 -17.81 -31.50
C PHE A 9 -2.51 -17.25 -30.53
N ARG A 10 -3.38 -16.31 -30.95
CA ARG A 10 -4.51 -15.91 -30.10
C ARG A 10 -5.62 -16.96 -30.16
N ARG A 11 -5.63 -17.86 -29.18
CA ARG A 11 -6.77 -18.75 -28.92
C ARG A 11 -7.98 -17.92 -28.45
N MET A 12 -8.72 -17.35 -29.40
CA MET A 12 -9.95 -16.58 -29.11
C MET A 12 -11.14 -17.54 -28.99
N SER A 13 -11.99 -17.29 -27.98
CA SER A 13 -13.26 -18.00 -27.80
C SER A 13 -14.15 -17.73 -29.01
N SER A 14 -14.64 -18.80 -29.67
CA SER A 14 -15.61 -18.72 -30.77
C SER A 14 -17.02 -18.30 -30.31
N ARG A 15 -17.22 -18.07 -29.01
CA ARG A 15 -18.50 -17.68 -28.44
C ARG A 15 -18.79 -16.22 -28.73
N THR A 16 -19.69 -15.98 -29.69
CA THR A 16 -20.25 -14.65 -29.94
C THR A 16 -21.02 -14.16 -28.70
N ARG A 17 -20.46 -13.15 -28.02
CA ARG A 17 -21.15 -12.48 -26.90
C ARG A 17 -22.19 -11.53 -27.47
N LYS A 18 -23.47 -11.87 -27.34
CA LYS A 18 -24.57 -10.95 -27.69
C LYS A 18 -24.65 -9.86 -26.62
N VAL A 19 -24.35 -8.63 -27.01
CA VAL A 19 -24.54 -7.44 -26.18
C VAL A 19 -25.97 -6.95 -26.38
N ALA A 20 -26.68 -6.65 -25.30
CA ALA A 20 -28.05 -6.13 -25.38
C ALA A 20 -28.07 -4.76 -26.10
N PRO A 21 -29.07 -4.45 -26.93
CA PRO A 21 -29.13 -3.22 -27.72
C PRO A 21 -28.91 -1.93 -26.90
N ARG A 22 -29.45 -1.89 -25.67
CA ARG A 22 -29.27 -0.75 -24.76
C ARG A 22 -27.82 -0.58 -24.30
N MET A 23 -27.09 -1.67 -24.10
CA MET A 23 -25.67 -1.60 -23.77
C MET A 23 -24.83 -1.23 -24.99
N SER A 24 -25.19 -1.71 -26.19
CA SER A 24 -24.52 -1.31 -27.43
C SER A 24 -24.65 0.20 -27.67
N ALA A 25 -25.85 0.76 -27.46
CA ALA A 25 -26.08 2.20 -27.57
C ALA A 25 -25.29 3.01 -26.52
N ALA A 26 -25.28 2.55 -25.26
CA ALA A 26 -24.52 3.19 -24.19
C ALA A 26 -22.98 3.10 -24.38
N LEU A 27 -22.49 2.09 -25.09
CA LEU A 27 -21.07 1.98 -25.44
C LEU A 27 -20.70 2.79 -26.69
N ALA A 28 -21.67 3.06 -27.57
CA ALA A 28 -21.46 3.85 -28.78
C ALA A 28 -21.43 5.35 -28.51
N SER A 29 -22.19 5.85 -27.53
CA SER A 29 -22.19 7.28 -27.18
C SER A 29 -20.86 7.69 -26.53
N SER A 30 -20.28 8.78 -27.02
CA SER A 30 -19.10 9.41 -26.43
C SER A 30 -19.35 9.83 -24.99
N ASP A 31 -20.54 10.38 -24.71
CA ASP A 31 -20.85 11.00 -23.43
C ASP A 31 -21.01 9.96 -22.31
N ASN A 32 -21.58 8.79 -22.61
CA ASN A 32 -21.64 7.72 -21.63
C ASN A 32 -20.26 7.13 -21.35
N ARG A 33 -19.39 7.08 -22.37
CA ARG A 33 -18.00 6.63 -22.19
C ARG A 33 -17.21 7.61 -21.33
N THR A 34 -17.35 8.92 -21.56
CA THR A 34 -16.68 9.96 -20.75
C THR A 34 -17.23 9.97 -19.33
N GLN A 35 -18.55 9.94 -19.13
CA GLN A 35 -19.15 9.84 -17.80
C GLN A 35 -18.72 8.59 -17.04
N ALA A 36 -18.65 7.43 -17.72
CA ALA A 36 -18.17 6.21 -17.11
C ALA A 36 -16.66 6.23 -16.83
N ALA A 37 -15.88 7.02 -17.57
CA ALA A 37 -14.46 7.24 -17.27
C ALA A 37 -14.31 8.18 -16.05
N LEU A 38 -15.04 9.29 -16.01
CA LEU A 38 -15.05 10.24 -14.90
C LEU A 38 -15.50 9.58 -13.59
N ALA A 39 -16.58 8.81 -13.61
CA ALA A 39 -17.04 8.08 -12.42
C ALA A 39 -16.03 7.05 -11.90
N ARG A 40 -15.18 6.50 -12.79
CA ARG A 40 -14.07 5.62 -12.37
C ARG A 40 -12.92 6.43 -11.78
N LEU A 41 -12.60 7.59 -12.34
CA LEU A 41 -11.57 8.50 -11.81
C LEU A 41 -11.98 9.05 -10.43
N GLU A 42 -13.21 9.54 -10.29
CA GLU A 42 -13.77 10.03 -9.02
C GLU A 42 -13.72 8.96 -7.92
N ALA A 43 -14.01 7.70 -8.27
CA ALA A 43 -13.89 6.58 -7.33
C ALA A 43 -12.44 6.36 -6.88
N LEU A 44 -11.49 6.40 -7.83
CA LEU A 44 -10.06 6.27 -7.52
C LEU A 44 -9.53 7.47 -6.72
N GLU A 45 -10.00 8.68 -6.99
CA GLU A 45 -9.66 9.90 -6.25
C GLU A 45 -10.18 9.83 -4.80
N ASN A 46 -11.43 9.38 -4.62
CA ASN A 46 -12.01 9.19 -3.30
C ASN A 46 -11.33 8.07 -2.49
N ASP A 47 -10.86 7.00 -3.15
CA ASP A 47 -10.11 5.93 -2.50
C ASP A 47 -8.67 6.36 -2.13
N ASN A 48 -8.14 7.41 -2.77
CA ASN A 48 -6.78 7.92 -2.58
C ASN A 48 -6.70 9.16 -1.65
N ALA A 49 -7.71 9.42 -0.82
CA ALA A 49 -7.80 10.59 0.07
C ALA A 49 -6.70 10.72 1.15
N GLY A 50 -5.59 9.98 1.06
CA GLY A 50 -4.43 10.05 1.96
C GLY A 50 -3.11 10.47 1.30
N ILE A 51 -3.11 10.96 0.05
CA ILE A 51 -1.89 11.38 -0.66
C ILE A 51 -1.79 12.89 -0.93
N GLU A 52 -2.88 13.65 -0.78
CA GLU A 52 -2.83 15.10 -0.79
C GLU A 52 -2.47 15.61 0.62
N MET A 53 -1.44 16.46 0.69
CA MET A 53 -0.90 17.15 1.87
C MET A 53 0.16 16.42 2.71
N VAL A 54 1.27 16.00 2.08
CA VAL A 54 2.58 16.40 2.64
C VAL A 54 2.83 17.83 2.15
N GLU A 55 2.14 18.77 2.80
CA GLU A 55 2.49 20.19 2.80
C GLU A 55 3.94 20.27 3.25
N THR A 56 4.82 20.60 2.30
CA THR A 56 6.20 20.94 2.62
C THR A 56 6.13 22.29 3.29
N ASN A 57 6.14 22.29 4.62
CA ASN A 57 6.20 23.44 5.49
C ASN A 57 7.22 24.47 4.96
N ASP A 58 6.74 25.55 4.35
CA ASP A 58 7.45 26.82 4.27
C ASP A 58 6.51 27.96 4.65
N ASP A 59 7.01 28.77 5.56
CA ASP A 59 6.33 29.71 6.45
C ASP A 59 6.28 31.09 5.80
N SER A 60 5.10 31.66 5.54
CA SER A 60 4.94 33.12 5.40
C SER A 60 3.49 33.58 5.49
N ASP A 61 3.23 34.34 6.55
CA ASP A 61 2.15 35.31 6.82
C ASP A 61 1.39 35.90 5.61
N ALA A 62 0.05 35.77 5.60
CA ALA A 62 -0.86 36.73 4.95
C ALA A 62 -2.33 36.54 5.41
N SER A 63 -2.79 37.47 6.23
CA SER A 63 -4.19 37.81 6.53
C SER A 63 -5.06 37.97 5.27
N LEU A 64 -6.33 37.52 5.30
CA LEU A 64 -7.53 38.38 5.22
C LEU A 64 -8.84 37.55 5.17
N ASP A 65 -9.81 38.07 5.92
CA ASP A 65 -11.25 37.83 5.92
C ASP A 65 -11.87 37.75 4.51
N ASP A 66 -12.71 36.75 4.25
CA ASP A 66 -13.97 37.01 3.53
C ASP A 66 -14.97 35.85 3.69
N GLU A 67 -16.20 36.29 3.86
CA GLU A 67 -17.42 35.57 4.14
C GLU A 67 -17.98 35.04 2.81
N ASP A 68 -17.91 33.73 2.55
CA ASP A 68 -18.73 33.13 1.48
C ASP A 68 -19.35 31.80 1.92
N GLN A 69 -20.60 31.93 2.38
CA GLN A 69 -21.64 30.92 2.21
C GLN A 69 -21.59 30.43 0.75
N VAL A 70 -21.81 29.16 0.42
CA VAL A 70 -23.06 28.73 -0.24
C VAL A 70 -22.81 27.30 -0.78
N TYR A 71 -23.64 26.37 -0.32
CA TYR A 71 -24.00 25.09 -0.97
C TYR A 71 -22.97 23.95 -1.01
N MET A 72 -22.76 23.31 0.14
CA MET A 72 -22.66 21.84 0.16
C MET A 72 -23.91 21.29 0.82
N GLN A 73 -24.97 21.20 0.00
CA GLN A 73 -26.24 20.57 0.31
C GLN A 73 -25.98 19.09 0.61
N LYS A 74 -25.59 18.84 1.86
CA LYS A 74 -25.39 17.52 2.46
C LYS A 74 -26.69 16.77 2.26
N ARG A 75 -26.73 15.88 1.27
CA ARG A 75 -27.83 14.96 1.02
C ARG A 75 -28.08 14.21 2.32
N GLN A 76 -29.08 14.65 3.07
CA GLN A 76 -29.53 13.94 4.26
C GLN A 76 -30.07 12.60 3.79
N SER A 77 -29.31 11.54 4.01
CA SER A 77 -29.76 10.18 3.85
C SER A 77 -30.82 9.91 4.92
N LYS A 78 -32.07 10.18 4.55
CA LYS A 78 -33.26 9.79 5.28
C LYS A 78 -33.26 8.26 5.34
N GLY A 79 -32.91 7.71 6.50
CA GLY A 79 -32.86 6.28 6.69
C GLY A 79 -32.23 5.85 8.01
N THR A 80 -32.95 6.05 9.12
CA THR A 80 -32.67 5.42 10.42
C THR A 80 -32.96 3.92 10.36
N LYS A 81 -32.30 3.19 9.44
CA LYS A 81 -32.35 1.72 9.41
C LYS A 81 -31.18 1.18 10.20
N ARG A 82 -31.50 0.29 11.16
CA ARG A 82 -30.55 -0.44 12.00
C ARG A 82 -29.40 -0.97 11.14
N LYS A 83 -28.18 -0.47 11.37
CA LYS A 83 -26.97 -0.93 10.65
C LYS A 83 -26.86 -2.45 10.79
N THR A 84 -26.93 -3.17 9.67
CA THR A 84 -26.68 -4.61 9.63
C THR A 84 -25.20 -4.88 9.94
N ARG A 85 -24.87 -6.10 10.38
CA ARG A 85 -23.48 -6.48 10.70
C ARG A 85 -22.52 -6.26 9.51
N GLN A 86 -23.03 -6.41 8.29
CA GLN A 86 -22.31 -6.11 7.04
C GLN A 86 -22.07 -4.61 6.83
N ALA A 87 -23.01 -3.75 7.20
CA ALA A 87 -22.82 -2.30 7.11
C ALA A 87 -21.66 -1.83 8.03
N LYS A 88 -21.51 -2.41 9.23
CA LYS A 88 -20.37 -2.09 10.11
C LYS A 88 -19.03 -2.56 9.55
N ALA A 89 -18.98 -3.70 8.87
CA ALA A 89 -17.77 -4.20 8.21
C ALA A 89 -17.39 -3.34 7.00
N LEU A 90 -18.38 -2.92 6.19
CA LEU A 90 -18.20 -2.01 5.07
C LEU A 90 -17.69 -0.63 5.53
N GLU A 91 -18.19 -0.12 6.66
CA GLU A 91 -17.72 1.17 7.21
C GLU A 91 -16.27 1.10 7.71
N ASN A 92 -15.83 -0.05 8.22
CA ASN A 92 -14.42 -0.26 8.53
C ASN A 92 -13.54 -0.40 7.29
N ALA A 93 -14.07 -0.96 6.19
CA ALA A 93 -13.39 -1.05 4.90
C ALA A 93 -13.39 0.28 4.12
N ARG A 94 -14.29 1.21 4.47
CA ARG A 94 -14.37 2.59 3.92
C ARG A 94 -13.48 3.58 4.66
N LYS A 95 -12.85 3.18 5.76
CA LYS A 95 -11.80 3.99 6.38
C LYS A 95 -10.62 3.98 5.41
N ALA A 96 -10.04 5.15 5.19
CA ALA A 96 -8.91 5.39 4.29
C ALA A 96 -7.84 4.29 4.45
N PRO A 97 -7.08 3.96 3.38
CA PRO A 97 -5.99 2.99 3.47
C PRO A 97 -5.05 3.36 4.62
N ARG A 98 -5.09 2.55 5.67
CA ARG A 98 -4.32 2.79 6.90
C ARG A 98 -2.88 2.39 6.70
N THR A 99 -1.97 3.20 7.23
CA THR A 99 -0.56 2.82 7.27
C THR A 99 -0.37 1.62 8.21
N PHE A 100 0.66 0.81 7.98
CA PHE A 100 0.96 -0.33 8.85
C PHE A 100 1.12 0.08 10.33
N LEU A 101 1.68 1.28 10.59
CA LEU A 101 1.84 1.82 11.94
C LEU A 101 0.49 2.13 12.60
N GLU A 102 -0.48 2.68 11.86
CA GLU A 102 -1.82 2.93 12.37
C GLU A 102 -2.51 1.61 12.74
N LEU A 103 -2.41 0.59 11.89
CA LEU A 103 -2.96 -0.74 12.14
C LEU A 103 -2.34 -1.41 13.38
N LEU A 104 -1.04 -1.24 13.62
CA LEU A 104 -0.37 -1.76 14.82
C LEU A 104 -0.89 -1.09 16.10
N ASN A 105 -1.09 0.23 16.07
CA ASN A 105 -1.58 0.97 17.23
C ASN A 105 -3.03 0.60 17.57
N GLU A 106 -3.87 0.44 16.55
CA GLU A 106 -5.27 0.01 16.70
C GLU A 106 -5.42 -1.43 17.21
N ALA A 107 -4.52 -2.31 16.81
CA ALA A 107 -4.52 -3.70 17.23
C ALA A 107 -4.17 -3.88 18.72
N ASN A 108 -3.69 -2.83 19.40
CA ASN A 108 -3.39 -2.79 20.83
C ASN A 108 -2.70 -4.08 21.32
N LEU A 109 -1.52 -4.36 20.75
CA LEU A 109 -0.80 -5.63 20.92
C LEU A 109 0.00 -5.72 22.25
N GLU A 110 0.01 -4.65 23.04
CA GLU A 110 0.73 -4.54 24.32
C GLU A 110 0.17 -5.46 25.43
N PRO A 111 -1.15 -5.49 25.72
CA PRO A 111 -1.75 -6.34 26.75
C PRO A 111 -1.77 -7.83 26.40
N LEU A 112 -1.33 -8.23 25.21
CA LEU A 112 -1.30 -9.65 24.84
C LEU A 112 -0.36 -10.42 25.77
N PRO A 113 -0.79 -11.59 26.28
CA PRO A 113 0.00 -12.41 27.18
C PRO A 113 1.33 -12.84 26.52
N PRO A 114 2.38 -13.07 27.31
CA PRO A 114 3.74 -13.32 26.80
C PRO A 114 3.88 -14.58 25.94
N HIS A 115 2.92 -15.51 26.00
CA HIS A 115 2.88 -16.69 25.16
C HIS A 115 2.47 -16.38 23.70
N VAL A 116 1.71 -15.31 23.45
CA VAL A 116 1.17 -15.02 22.12
C VAL A 116 2.17 -14.17 21.32
N PRO A 117 2.73 -14.68 20.20
CA PRO A 117 3.62 -13.90 19.36
C PRO A 117 2.85 -12.74 18.72
N SER A 118 3.31 -11.50 18.92
CA SER A 118 2.77 -10.30 18.30
C SER A 118 3.86 -9.59 17.50
N TYR A 119 3.53 -8.68 16.58
CA TYR A 119 4.54 -7.95 15.81
C TYR A 119 5.63 -7.26 16.66
N LEU A 120 5.32 -6.88 17.90
CA LEU A 120 6.27 -6.29 18.85
C LEU A 120 7.17 -7.33 19.54
N LYS A 121 6.72 -8.58 19.66
CA LYS A 121 7.36 -9.65 20.46
C LYS A 121 7.80 -10.86 19.64
N ALA A 122 7.39 -10.97 18.37
CA ALA A 122 7.47 -12.18 17.56
C ALA A 122 8.89 -12.62 17.21
N ALA A 123 9.87 -11.72 17.29
CA ALA A 123 11.24 -12.07 16.95
C ALA A 123 12.26 -11.16 17.64
N VAL A 124 12.67 -11.52 18.85
CA VAL A 124 14.08 -11.59 19.27
C VAL A 124 14.09 -12.54 20.47
N GLY A 125 14.37 -13.84 20.26
CA GLY A 125 14.83 -14.66 21.40
C GLY A 125 16.02 -13.95 22.04
N PRO A 126 16.30 -14.12 23.36
CA PRO A 126 17.29 -13.31 24.07
C PRO A 126 18.52 -13.06 23.20
N PRO A 127 18.91 -11.79 22.96
CA PRO A 127 19.89 -11.46 21.94
C PRO A 127 21.14 -12.31 22.16
N SER A 128 21.37 -13.27 21.25
CA SER A 128 22.51 -14.15 21.35
C SER A 128 23.74 -13.34 20.93
N SER A 129 24.59 -12.98 21.88
CA SER A 129 25.84 -12.26 21.63
C SER A 129 26.92 -13.10 20.92
N ILE A 130 26.64 -14.38 20.69
CA ILE A 130 27.55 -15.34 20.06
C ILE A 130 26.99 -15.80 18.72
N SER A 131 27.72 -15.51 17.64
CA SER A 131 27.52 -16.23 16.39
C SER A 131 28.20 -17.60 16.53
N ARG A 132 27.49 -18.67 16.12
CA ARG A 132 28.07 -20.03 16.18
C ARG A 132 29.21 -20.24 15.17
N ARG A 133 29.32 -19.36 14.16
CA ARG A 133 30.31 -19.41 13.08
C ARG A 133 30.62 -17.98 12.62
N HIS A 134 31.89 -17.73 12.31
CA HIS A 134 32.35 -16.46 11.73
C HIS A 134 32.60 -16.64 10.24
N PHE A 135 32.02 -15.76 9.43
CA PHE A 135 32.18 -15.76 7.97
C PHE A 135 32.91 -14.50 7.51
N CYS A 136 33.62 -14.63 6.40
CA CYS A 136 34.28 -13.53 5.73
C CYS A 136 33.23 -12.58 5.17
N THR A 137 33.28 -11.29 5.52
CA THR A 137 32.35 -10.28 4.98
C THR A 137 32.53 -10.04 3.49
N VAL A 138 33.71 -10.37 2.94
CA VAL A 138 34.04 -10.15 1.53
C VAL A 138 33.61 -11.32 0.64
N CYS A 139 33.79 -12.57 1.09
CA CYS A 139 33.59 -13.76 0.24
C CYS A 139 32.72 -14.87 0.86
N GLY A 140 32.24 -14.73 2.09
CA GLY A 140 31.38 -15.72 2.75
C GLY A 140 32.08 -17.01 3.22
N CYS A 141 33.37 -17.21 2.92
CA CYS A 141 34.14 -18.34 3.46
C CYS A 141 34.37 -18.23 4.98
N ALA A 142 34.77 -19.32 5.65
CA ALA A 142 35.09 -19.28 7.08
C ALA A 142 36.17 -18.24 7.40
N ALA A 143 35.87 -17.31 8.31
CA ALA A 143 36.82 -16.28 8.73
C ALA A 143 37.86 -16.88 9.69
N ARG A 144 39.15 -16.66 9.38
CA ARG A 144 40.27 -17.02 10.27
C ARG A 144 40.83 -15.81 11.01
N TYR A 145 40.52 -14.62 10.52
CA TYR A 145 40.97 -13.36 11.08
C TYR A 145 39.77 -12.49 11.44
N THR A 146 39.90 -11.71 12.49
CA THR A 146 38.92 -10.70 12.89
C THR A 146 39.60 -9.34 12.90
N CYS A 147 38.87 -8.29 12.55
CA CYS A 147 39.38 -6.93 12.69
C CYS A 147 39.75 -6.67 14.16
N ARG A 148 40.94 -6.11 14.42
CA ARG A 148 41.38 -5.80 15.78
C ARG A 148 40.54 -4.69 16.42
N TRP A 149 40.03 -3.79 15.59
CA TRP A 149 39.20 -2.65 16.02
C TRP A 149 37.72 -3.05 16.22
N GLN A 150 37.23 -4.04 15.49
CA GLN A 150 35.85 -4.54 15.61
C GLN A 150 35.80 -6.07 15.45
N PRO A 151 36.14 -6.84 16.50
CA PRO A 151 36.19 -8.31 16.44
C PRO A 151 34.81 -8.95 16.25
N SER A 152 33.76 -8.26 16.68
CA SER A 152 32.37 -8.73 16.63
C SER A 152 31.68 -8.52 15.29
N LEU A 153 32.22 -7.64 14.43
CA LEU A 153 31.50 -7.17 13.24
C LEU A 153 32.11 -7.67 11.93
N ALA A 154 33.43 -7.87 11.88
CA ALA A 154 34.13 -8.19 10.65
C ALA A 154 35.08 -9.38 10.80
N GLY A 155 34.68 -10.51 10.20
CA GLY A 155 35.54 -11.66 9.95
C GLY A 155 36.14 -11.60 8.54
N PHE A 156 37.37 -12.10 8.38
CA PHE A 156 38.09 -12.15 7.12
C PHE A 156 38.77 -13.52 6.93
N CYS A 157 38.76 -14.00 5.69
CA CYS A 157 39.42 -15.26 5.31
C CYS A 157 40.95 -15.11 5.13
N ASN A 158 41.43 -13.88 4.91
CA ASN A 158 42.84 -13.58 4.65
C ASN A 158 43.25 -12.28 5.32
N PHE A 159 44.50 -12.22 5.80
CA PHE A 159 45.08 -11.10 6.53
C PHE A 159 45.18 -9.81 5.69
N HIS A 160 45.30 -9.92 4.36
CA HIS A 160 45.28 -8.77 3.45
C HIS A 160 44.01 -7.92 3.61
N TRP A 161 42.88 -8.54 3.95
CA TRP A 161 41.61 -7.83 4.18
C TRP A 161 41.47 -7.21 5.58
N VAL A 162 42.42 -7.48 6.48
CA VAL A 162 42.39 -7.01 7.88
C VAL A 162 43.12 -5.67 8.04
N ILE A 163 44.11 -5.39 7.19
CA ILE A 163 44.97 -4.19 7.28
C ILE A 163 44.48 -3.05 6.37
N LYS A 164 43.57 -3.35 5.45
CA LYS A 164 43.00 -2.39 4.50
C LYS A 164 41.80 -1.69 5.12
#